data_AF-A0A067PHW1-F1
#
_entry.id   AF-A0A067PHW1-F1
#
_cell.length_a   1.000
_cell.length_b   1.000
_cell.length_c   1.000
_cell.angle_alpha   90.00
_cell.angle_beta   90.00
_cell.angle_gamma   90.00
#
_symmetry.space_group_name_H-M   'P 1'
#
loop_
_entity.id
_entity.type
_entity.pdbx_description
1 polymer ?
#
loop_
_entity_poly.entity_id
_entity_poly.type
_entity_poly.pdbx_seq_one_letter_code
_entity_poly.pdbx_strand_id
1 'polypeptide(L)'
;MFDETANWHHIYPTAVLASTPVQSTLGSSHISISWHPRLTGYRFLVISSTAGFGISKAVAAYRGESVASTTLEWTFSVVVSLFLYWLGLYQDNAPATAGWLFERDYAVYIWSFLSICSYPRPTYRTDERSTVMLIKNLHPPITGYRFLVTMTAVCFGLAKAVLSYLGYSAAPNTVDWVFGVLVTISLYWLGLYEASATEVLPALFETDYTSAIVGFGFDAGYNLGYVALHVIAFALFAGWTGVWLNAIVQLWFGKQTESDTDTDESQLVHIAGGFLWSVVACVSVAIGLNGCGAILWSFFKGLPSRLPQSTR
;
A
#
# COMPACT_ATOMS: atom_id res chain seq x y z
N MET A 1 25.87 -40.98 -35.56
CA MET A 1 26.90 -41.67 -34.75
C MET A 1 28.05 -40.68 -34.60
N PHE A 2 27.88 -39.71 -33.70
CA PHE A 2 28.89 -38.71 -33.37
C PHE A 2 29.27 -38.95 -31.92
N ASP A 3 30.56 -39.09 -31.71
CA ASP A 3 31.22 -39.49 -30.47
C ASP A 3 31.40 -38.25 -29.59
N GLU A 4 30.74 -38.23 -28.43
CA GLU A 4 30.71 -37.13 -27.48
C GLU A 4 31.43 -37.56 -26.20
N THR A 5 32.76 -37.59 -26.26
CA THR A 5 33.64 -37.85 -25.12
C THR A 5 34.61 -36.69 -24.92
N ALA A 6 34.07 -35.51 -24.59
CA ALA A 6 34.86 -34.36 -24.17
C ALA A 6 34.95 -34.30 -22.64
N ASN A 7 36.07 -34.84 -22.19
CA ASN A 7 36.61 -34.89 -20.84
C ASN A 7 36.91 -33.48 -20.30
N TRP A 8 36.15 -33.00 -19.32
CA TRP A 8 36.39 -31.72 -18.63
C TRP A 8 36.87 -31.96 -17.19
N HIS A 9 38.15 -32.23 -17.02
CA HIS A 9 38.83 -32.11 -15.73
C HIS A 9 39.52 -30.74 -15.62
N HIS A 10 38.80 -29.73 -15.13
CA HIS A 10 39.43 -28.51 -14.61
C HIS A 10 39.42 -28.55 -13.07
N ILE A 11 40.56 -28.99 -12.55
CA ILE A 11 40.95 -28.88 -11.14
C ILE A 11 41.29 -27.41 -10.87
N TYR A 12 40.49 -26.72 -10.06
CA TYR A 12 40.89 -25.45 -9.45
C TYR A 12 41.36 -25.73 -8.01
N PRO A 13 42.60 -25.39 -7.64
CA PRO A 13 43.04 -25.45 -6.25
C PRO A 13 42.50 -24.24 -5.48
N THR A 14 41.47 -24.45 -4.66
CA THR A 14 40.98 -23.45 -3.71
C THR A 14 41.88 -23.42 -2.48
N ALA A 15 42.88 -22.55 -2.50
CA ALA A 15 43.60 -22.17 -1.28
C ALA A 15 42.69 -21.27 -0.43
N VAL A 16 41.94 -21.87 0.48
CA VAL A 16 41.17 -21.15 1.50
C VAL A 16 42.16 -20.66 2.57
N LEU A 17 42.66 -19.44 2.38
CA LEU A 17 43.34 -18.70 3.44
C LEU A 17 42.29 -18.36 4.51
N ALA A 18 42.34 -19.11 5.61
CA ALA A 18 41.57 -18.85 6.81
C ALA A 18 42.02 -17.51 7.42
N SER A 19 41.37 -16.41 7.04
CA SER A 19 41.49 -15.13 7.74
C SER A 19 40.83 -15.28 9.11
N THR A 20 41.66 -15.30 10.15
CA THR A 20 41.20 -15.23 11.54
C THR A 20 40.33 -13.99 11.74
N PRO A 21 39.08 -14.12 12.22
CA PRO A 21 38.25 -12.96 12.53
C PRO A 21 38.85 -12.22 13.72
N VAL A 22 39.45 -11.05 13.45
CA VAL A 22 39.80 -10.08 14.49
C VAL A 22 38.49 -9.57 15.08
N GLN A 23 38.12 -10.14 16.22
CA GLN A 23 36.92 -9.82 16.96
C GLN A 23 37.18 -8.56 17.79
N SER A 24 37.08 -7.39 17.15
CA SER A 24 37.14 -6.10 17.83
C SER A 24 35.86 -5.89 18.65
N THR A 25 35.88 -6.33 19.90
CA THR A 25 34.86 -6.13 20.94
C THR A 25 34.90 -4.71 21.51
N LEU A 26 34.77 -3.70 20.65
CA LEU A 26 34.47 -2.35 21.10
C LEU A 26 32.98 -2.11 20.88
N GLY A 27 32.25 -1.80 21.96
CA GLY A 27 30.80 -1.59 21.99
C GLY A 27 30.36 -0.44 21.08
N SER A 28 30.31 -0.71 19.79
CA SER A 28 29.62 0.10 18.80
C SER A 28 28.14 -0.01 19.12
N SER A 29 27.60 1.04 19.73
CA SER A 29 26.17 1.31 19.70
C SER A 29 25.77 1.32 18.22
N HIS A 30 25.29 0.18 17.73
CA HIS A 30 24.83 -0.01 16.37
C HIS A 30 23.64 0.93 16.17
N ILE A 31 23.91 2.13 15.67
CA ILE A 31 22.88 3.04 15.20
C ILE A 31 22.20 2.29 14.06
N SER A 32 21.01 1.75 14.32
CA SER A 32 20.23 1.06 13.30
C SER A 32 19.79 2.11 12.27
N ILE A 33 20.52 2.19 11.17
CA ILE A 33 20.14 3.08 10.06
C ILE A 33 18.85 2.53 9.47
N SER A 34 17.78 3.33 9.53
CA SER A 34 16.49 2.97 8.94
C SER A 34 16.64 2.86 7.42
N TRP A 35 16.09 1.78 6.85
CA TRP A 35 16.01 1.60 5.42
C TRP A 35 14.73 2.25 4.88
N HIS A 36 14.85 2.96 3.76
CA HIS A 36 13.71 3.56 3.07
C HIS A 36 13.80 3.34 1.56
N PRO A 37 12.67 3.06 0.89
CA PRO A 37 12.67 2.82 -0.55
C PRO A 37 13.03 4.09 -1.33
N ARG A 38 13.77 3.95 -2.43
CA ARG A 38 14.08 5.07 -3.33
C ARG A 38 12.82 5.59 -3.96
N LEU A 39 12.63 6.91 -3.99
CA LEU A 39 11.56 7.52 -4.77
C LEU A 39 12.13 7.96 -6.12
N THR A 40 12.20 7.03 -7.06
CA THR A 40 12.69 7.34 -8.41
C THR A 40 11.66 8.17 -9.19
N GLY A 41 12.08 8.81 -10.28
CA GLY A 41 11.18 9.60 -11.13
C GLY A 41 10.03 8.75 -11.69
N TYR A 42 10.30 7.50 -12.06
CA TYR A 42 9.27 6.54 -12.48
C TYR A 42 8.25 6.28 -11.36
N ARG A 43 8.70 5.99 -10.15
CA ARG A 43 7.80 5.74 -9.01
C ARG A 43 6.97 6.98 -8.67
N PHE A 44 7.58 8.16 -8.75
CA PHE A 44 6.86 9.42 -8.60
C PHE A 44 5.81 9.62 -9.70
N LEU A 45 6.10 9.26 -10.96
CA LEU A 45 5.11 9.29 -12.05
C LEU A 45 3.93 8.37 -11.76
N VAL A 46 4.17 7.13 -11.33
CA VAL A 46 3.09 6.17 -10.98
C VAL A 46 2.20 6.73 -9.86
N ILE A 47 2.80 7.28 -8.80
CA ILE A 47 2.04 7.85 -7.67
C ILE A 47 1.26 9.10 -8.11
N SER A 48 1.91 10.04 -8.79
CA SER A 48 1.30 11.30 -9.22
C SER A 48 0.22 11.09 -10.27
N SER A 49 0.40 10.14 -11.19
CA SER A 49 -0.61 9.80 -12.18
C SER A 49 -1.82 9.15 -11.50
N THR A 50 -1.60 8.22 -10.57
CA THR A 50 -2.69 7.58 -9.81
C THR A 50 -3.49 8.60 -9.00
N ALA A 51 -2.79 9.52 -8.32
CA ALA A 51 -3.43 10.61 -7.59
C ALA A 51 -4.19 11.56 -8.52
N GLY A 52 -3.56 12.00 -9.62
CA GLY A 52 -4.16 12.90 -10.60
C GLY A 52 -5.40 12.30 -11.26
N PHE A 53 -5.37 11.01 -11.58
CA PHE A 53 -6.52 10.29 -12.11
C PHE A 53 -7.68 10.28 -11.12
N GLY A 54 -7.45 9.86 -9.88
CA GLY A 54 -8.54 9.79 -8.91
C GLY A 54 -9.08 11.15 -8.49
N ILE A 55 -8.25 12.20 -8.41
CA ILE A 55 -8.71 13.58 -8.21
C ILE A 55 -9.57 14.04 -9.38
N SER A 56 -9.12 13.80 -10.62
CA SER A 56 -9.87 14.18 -11.83
C SER A 56 -11.22 13.45 -11.90
N LYS A 57 -11.24 12.16 -11.56
CA LYS A 57 -12.46 11.35 -11.49
C LYS A 57 -13.42 11.86 -10.42
N ALA A 58 -12.90 12.20 -9.23
CA ALA A 58 -13.71 12.79 -8.16
C ALA A 58 -14.34 14.11 -8.60
N VAL A 59 -13.56 15.01 -9.21
CA VAL A 59 -14.06 16.30 -9.71
C VAL A 59 -15.14 16.10 -10.79
N ALA A 60 -14.91 15.20 -11.76
CA ALA A 60 -15.91 14.90 -12.80
C ALA A 60 -17.20 14.31 -12.19
N ALA A 61 -17.07 13.40 -11.22
CA ALA A 61 -18.20 12.82 -10.51
C ALA A 61 -19.00 13.89 -9.73
N TYR A 62 -18.32 14.81 -9.04
CA TYR A 62 -18.97 15.91 -8.32
C TYR A 62 -19.71 16.87 -9.25
N ARG A 63 -19.25 17.04 -10.49
CA ARG A 63 -19.94 17.85 -11.51
C ARG A 63 -21.11 17.13 -12.19
N GLY A 64 -21.34 15.85 -11.87
CA GLY A 64 -22.35 15.03 -12.55
C GLY A 64 -21.96 14.65 -13.98
N GLU A 65 -20.69 14.82 -14.37
CA GLU A 65 -20.19 14.54 -15.72
C GLU A 65 -19.84 13.05 -15.87
N SER A 66 -20.85 12.18 -15.85
CA SER A 66 -20.67 10.71 -15.90
C SER A 66 -19.93 10.23 -17.16
N VAL A 67 -20.17 10.88 -18.30
CA VAL A 67 -19.49 10.59 -19.56
C VAL A 67 -18.01 10.90 -19.45
N ALA A 68 -17.64 12.08 -18.93
CA ALA A 68 -16.24 12.48 -18.76
C ALA A 68 -15.50 11.54 -17.80
N SER A 69 -16.13 11.18 -16.68
CA SER A 69 -15.59 10.20 -15.72
C SER A 69 -15.34 8.85 -16.40
N THR A 70 -16.27 8.37 -17.23
CA THR A 70 -16.12 7.10 -17.96
C THR A 70 -15.00 7.18 -18.99
N THR A 71 -14.91 8.27 -19.76
CA THR A 71 -13.83 8.49 -20.73
C THR A 71 -12.46 8.57 -20.06
N LEU A 72 -12.36 9.23 -18.91
CA LEU A 72 -11.13 9.26 -18.11
C LEU A 72 -10.73 7.85 -17.67
N GLU A 73 -11.68 7.04 -17.22
CA GLU A 73 -11.41 5.67 -16.81
C GLU A 73 -10.80 4.85 -17.94
N TRP A 74 -11.40 4.85 -19.12
CA TRP A 74 -10.86 4.15 -20.28
C TRP A 74 -9.50 4.67 -20.72
N THR A 75 -9.36 5.99 -20.83
CA THR A 75 -8.13 6.62 -21.34
C THR A 75 -6.97 6.36 -20.39
N PHE A 76 -7.19 6.57 -19.09
CA PHE A 76 -6.14 6.40 -18.10
C PHE A 76 -5.81 4.93 -17.87
N SER A 77 -6.84 4.08 -17.74
CA SER A 77 -6.66 2.64 -17.54
C SER A 77 -5.89 2.01 -18.70
N VAL A 78 -6.24 2.32 -19.96
CA VAL A 78 -5.59 1.69 -21.11
C VAL A 78 -4.30 2.40 -21.47
N VAL A 79 -4.34 3.71 -21.77
CA VAL A 79 -3.20 4.42 -22.36
C VAL A 79 -2.11 4.66 -21.32
N VAL A 80 -2.48 5.20 -20.16
CA VAL A 80 -1.50 5.57 -19.13
C VAL A 80 -0.93 4.33 -18.44
N SER A 81 -1.77 3.36 -18.07
CA SER A 81 -1.25 2.13 -17.44
C SER A 81 -0.36 1.34 -18.40
N LEU A 82 -0.71 1.25 -19.69
CA LEU A 82 0.13 0.57 -20.67
C LEU A 82 1.47 1.30 -20.83
N PHE A 83 1.45 2.63 -20.94
CA PHE A 83 2.68 3.43 -21.00
C PHE A 83 3.56 3.24 -19.75
N LEU A 84 2.98 3.30 -18.56
CA LEU A 84 3.70 3.07 -17.30
C LEU A 84 4.20 1.63 -17.15
N TYR A 85 3.46 0.66 -17.70
CA TYR A 85 3.89 -0.73 -17.76
C TYR A 85 5.14 -0.87 -18.64
N TRP A 86 5.12 -0.31 -19.86
CA TRP A 86 6.29 -0.31 -20.74
C TRP A 86 7.49 0.38 -20.09
N LEU A 87 7.29 1.53 -19.44
CA LEU A 87 8.34 2.20 -18.68
C LEU A 87 8.89 1.32 -17.55
N GLY A 88 8.02 0.59 -16.85
CA GLY A 88 8.41 -0.31 -15.77
C GLY A 88 9.34 -1.44 -16.23
N LEU A 89 9.20 -1.91 -17.48
CA LEU A 89 10.12 -2.92 -18.05
C LEU A 89 11.57 -2.42 -18.17
N TYR A 90 11.78 -1.10 -18.24
CA TYR A 90 13.12 -0.50 -18.29
C TYR A 90 13.72 -0.27 -16.92
N GLN A 91 13.03 -0.57 -15.81
CA GLN A 91 13.54 -0.29 -14.47
C GLN A 91 14.83 -1.07 -14.17
N ASP A 92 14.92 -2.33 -14.61
CA ASP A 92 16.11 -3.17 -14.39
C ASP A 92 17.21 -2.93 -15.44
N ASN A 93 16.86 -2.36 -16.60
CA ASN A 93 17.77 -2.14 -17.73
C ASN A 93 17.61 -0.72 -18.28
N ALA A 94 17.76 0.28 -17.41
CA ALA A 94 17.55 1.67 -17.78
C ALA A 94 18.61 2.14 -18.79
N PRO A 95 18.21 2.79 -19.90
CA PRO A 95 19.19 3.41 -20.79
C PRO A 95 19.90 4.55 -20.06
N ALA A 96 21.20 4.72 -20.32
CA ALA A 96 22.02 5.75 -19.66
C ALA A 96 21.46 7.18 -19.81
N THR A 97 20.71 7.44 -20.89
CA THR A 97 20.03 8.72 -21.13
C THR A 97 18.83 8.97 -20.21
N ALA A 98 18.24 7.92 -19.62
CA ALA A 98 17.08 7.98 -18.75
C ALA A 98 17.41 7.76 -17.26
N GLY A 99 18.68 7.87 -16.85
CA GLY A 99 19.08 7.74 -15.45
C GLY A 99 18.35 8.71 -14.52
N TRP A 100 17.91 9.88 -15.01
CA TRP A 100 17.08 10.82 -14.26
C TRP A 100 15.73 10.21 -13.83
N LEU A 101 15.16 9.30 -14.63
CA LEU A 101 13.85 8.70 -14.36
C LEU A 101 13.96 7.50 -13.43
N PHE A 102 14.99 6.66 -13.59
CA PHE A 102 15.08 5.38 -12.88
C PHE A 102 16.10 5.35 -11.73
N GLU A 103 17.18 6.12 -11.79
CA GLU A 103 18.26 6.03 -10.80
C GLU A 103 18.22 7.15 -9.76
N ARG A 104 17.74 8.34 -10.16
CA ARG A 104 17.76 9.52 -9.29
C ARG A 104 16.72 9.41 -8.17
N ASP A 105 17.18 9.48 -6.92
CA ASP A 105 16.31 9.52 -5.75
C ASP A 105 15.73 10.93 -5.52
N TYR A 106 14.44 11.08 -5.76
CA TYR A 106 13.71 12.33 -5.55
C TYR A 106 13.26 12.54 -4.10
N ALA A 107 13.39 11.54 -3.22
CA ALA A 107 13.06 11.70 -1.80
C ALA A 107 13.87 12.85 -1.14
N VAL A 108 15.08 13.12 -1.66
CA VAL A 108 15.92 14.25 -1.22
C VAL A 108 15.19 15.58 -1.35
N TYR A 109 14.46 15.81 -2.44
CA TYR A 109 13.72 17.06 -2.64
C TYR A 109 12.51 17.16 -1.71
N ILE A 110 11.82 16.04 -1.47
CA ILE A 110 10.72 15.99 -0.51
C ILE A 110 11.22 16.34 0.90
N TRP A 111 12.32 15.73 1.34
CA TRP A 111 12.91 16.06 2.63
C TRP A 111 13.42 17.50 2.69
N SER A 112 13.98 18.03 1.60
CA SER A 112 14.37 19.44 1.52
C SER A 112 13.17 20.39 1.59
N PHE A 113 12.01 19.98 1.08
CA PHE A 113 10.78 20.75 1.21
C PHE A 113 10.24 20.64 2.65
N LEU A 114 10.22 19.45 3.23
CA LEU A 114 9.80 19.24 4.63
C LEU A 114 10.72 19.93 5.64
N SER A 115 11.99 20.13 5.32
CA SER A 115 12.90 20.88 6.20
C SER A 115 12.55 22.37 6.27
N ILE A 116 11.85 22.92 5.27
CA ILE A 116 11.25 24.27 5.36
C ILE A 116 10.21 24.30 6.49
N CYS A 117 9.51 23.18 6.71
CA CYS A 117 8.56 22.98 7.81
C CYS A 117 9.23 22.51 9.12
N SER A 118 10.55 22.69 9.29
CA SER A 118 11.32 22.31 10.50
C SER A 118 11.42 20.80 10.78
N TYR A 119 11.19 19.93 9.79
CA TYR A 119 11.46 18.50 9.95
C TYR A 119 12.92 18.18 9.57
N PRO A 120 13.74 17.64 10.49
CA PRO A 120 15.13 17.30 10.18
C PRO A 120 15.18 16.16 9.17
N ARG A 121 16.12 16.24 8.22
CA ARG A 121 16.32 15.19 7.22
C ARG A 121 16.88 13.93 7.88
N PRO A 122 16.19 12.79 7.82
CA PRO A 122 16.72 11.55 8.38
C PRO A 122 17.90 11.04 7.55
N THR A 123 18.84 10.35 8.21
CA THR A 123 19.87 9.57 7.52
C THR A 123 19.30 8.18 7.25
N TYR A 124 19.15 7.83 5.98
CA TYR A 124 18.54 6.56 5.57
C TYR A 124 19.38 5.83 4.54
N ARG A 125 19.22 4.50 4.53
CA ARG A 125 19.84 3.61 3.54
C ARG A 125 18.82 3.30 2.44
N THR A 126 19.26 3.25 1.20
CA THR A 126 18.39 3.11 0.01
C THR A 126 18.79 1.97 -0.92
N ASP A 127 19.66 1.08 -0.47
CA ASP A 127 20.12 -0.04 -1.28
C ASP A 127 19.00 -1.05 -1.49
N GLU A 128 18.70 -1.32 -2.76
CA GLU A 128 17.66 -2.28 -3.15
C GLU A 128 18.32 -3.64 -3.41
N ARG A 129 17.64 -4.71 -3.00
CA ARG A 129 18.05 -6.10 -3.30
C ARG A 129 17.89 -6.33 -4.80
N SER A 130 18.88 -6.99 -5.42
CA SER A 130 18.78 -7.37 -6.84
C SER A 130 17.62 -8.35 -7.05
N THR A 131 16.65 -7.95 -7.86
CA THR A 131 15.46 -8.74 -8.21
C THR A 131 15.82 -10.03 -8.96
N VAL A 132 16.95 -10.05 -9.67
CA VAL A 132 17.46 -11.22 -10.41
C VAL A 132 17.68 -12.42 -9.48
N MET A 133 18.06 -12.20 -8.23
CA MET A 133 18.24 -13.29 -7.25
C MET A 133 16.91 -13.84 -6.71
N LEU A 134 15.79 -13.13 -6.88
CA LEU A 134 14.48 -13.51 -6.35
C LEU A 134 13.73 -14.52 -7.25
N ILE A 135 14.12 -14.66 -8.53
CA ILE A 135 13.40 -15.45 -9.56
C ILE A 135 13.85 -16.94 -9.57
N LYS A 136 14.28 -17.50 -8.44
CA LYS A 136 14.76 -18.90 -8.43
C LYS A 136 13.62 -19.93 -8.37
N ASN A 137 12.42 -19.55 -7.93
CA ASN A 137 11.30 -20.47 -7.77
C ASN A 137 10.42 -20.50 -9.03
N LEU A 138 10.10 -21.71 -9.49
CA LEU A 138 9.23 -21.96 -10.66
C LEU A 138 7.82 -21.38 -10.50
N HIS A 139 7.37 -21.22 -9.26
CA HIS A 139 6.09 -20.59 -8.91
C HIS A 139 6.36 -19.43 -7.96
N PRO A 140 5.80 -18.23 -8.23
CA PRO A 140 5.95 -17.12 -7.31
C PRO A 140 5.23 -17.43 -5.99
N PRO A 141 5.89 -17.27 -4.84
CA PRO A 141 5.27 -17.57 -3.55
C PRO A 141 4.06 -16.67 -3.29
N ILE A 142 3.05 -17.19 -2.58
CA ILE A 142 1.93 -16.37 -2.10
C ILE A 142 2.38 -15.68 -0.81
N THR A 143 3.03 -14.53 -0.96
CA THR A 143 3.49 -13.71 0.15
C THR A 143 2.31 -13.01 0.85
N GLY A 144 2.51 -12.60 2.10
CA GLY A 144 1.50 -11.86 2.87
C GLY A 144 1.06 -10.56 2.19
N TYR A 145 1.99 -9.87 1.50
CA TYR A 145 1.69 -8.68 0.71
C TYR A 145 0.76 -8.99 -0.46
N ARG A 146 1.05 -10.02 -1.25
CA ARG A 146 0.19 -10.43 -2.39
C ARG A 146 -1.20 -10.83 -1.92
N PHE A 147 -1.28 -11.52 -0.78
CA PHE A 147 -2.54 -11.85 -0.14
C PHE A 147 -3.31 -10.58 0.30
N LEU A 148 -2.64 -9.64 0.98
CA LEU A 148 -3.20 -8.36 1.40
C LEU A 148 -3.78 -7.58 0.22
N VAL A 149 -3.01 -7.41 -0.85
CA VAL A 149 -3.44 -6.70 -2.07
C VAL A 149 -4.67 -7.38 -2.68
N THR A 150 -4.65 -8.72 -2.79
CA THR A 150 -5.77 -9.49 -3.36
C THR A 150 -7.04 -9.36 -2.52
N MET A 151 -6.94 -9.55 -1.20
CA MET A 151 -8.08 -9.39 -0.28
C MET A 151 -8.65 -7.97 -0.33
N THR A 152 -7.76 -6.98 -0.36
CA THR A 152 -8.15 -5.57 -0.46
C THR A 152 -8.94 -5.31 -1.74
N ALA A 153 -8.46 -5.81 -2.89
CA ALA A 153 -9.15 -5.70 -4.17
C ALA A 153 -10.53 -6.39 -4.15
N VAL A 154 -10.63 -7.58 -3.57
CA VAL A 154 -11.91 -8.32 -3.41
C VAL A 154 -12.89 -7.54 -2.53
N CYS A 155 -12.45 -7.07 -1.36
CA CYS A 155 -13.28 -6.30 -0.44
C CYS A 155 -13.82 -5.02 -1.08
N PHE A 156 -12.99 -4.30 -1.84
CA PHE A 156 -13.44 -3.07 -2.50
C PHE A 156 -14.35 -3.34 -3.70
N GLY A 157 -14.04 -4.36 -4.50
CA GLY A 157 -14.93 -4.79 -5.58
C GLY A 157 -16.32 -5.17 -5.05
N LEU A 158 -16.37 -5.91 -3.94
CA LEU A 158 -17.63 -6.28 -3.27
C LEU A 158 -18.35 -5.07 -2.69
N ALA A 159 -17.65 -4.19 -1.97
CA ALA A 159 -18.24 -2.99 -1.37
C ALA A 159 -18.87 -2.10 -2.45
N LYS A 160 -18.15 -1.89 -3.56
CA LYS A 160 -18.66 -1.17 -4.73
C LYS A 160 -19.90 -1.85 -5.31
N ALA A 161 -19.84 -3.15 -5.56
CA ALA A 161 -20.94 -3.90 -6.14
C ALA A 161 -22.22 -3.81 -5.28
N VAL A 162 -22.07 -3.94 -3.95
CA VAL A 162 -23.20 -3.81 -3.01
C VAL A 162 -23.79 -2.39 -3.05
N LEU A 163 -22.96 -1.35 -2.99
CA LEU A 163 -23.45 0.04 -3.05
C LEU A 163 -24.15 0.35 -4.37
N SER A 164 -23.61 -0.14 -5.49
CA SER A 164 -24.23 -0.01 -6.80
C SER A 164 -25.56 -0.76 -6.87
N TYR A 165 -25.64 -1.98 -6.31
CA TYR A 165 -26.87 -2.78 -6.29
C TYR A 165 -27.98 -2.13 -5.47
N LEU A 166 -27.63 -1.43 -4.39
CA LEU A 166 -28.57 -0.67 -3.55
C LEU A 166 -29.05 0.65 -4.19
N GLY A 167 -28.58 0.99 -5.40
CA GLY A 167 -29.02 2.18 -6.13
C GLY A 167 -28.36 3.49 -5.69
N TYR A 168 -27.30 3.43 -4.87
CA TYR A 168 -26.53 4.62 -4.55
C TYR A 168 -25.71 5.05 -5.78
N SER A 169 -26.01 6.22 -6.34
CA SER A 169 -25.30 6.72 -7.53
C SER A 169 -23.96 7.40 -7.21
N ALA A 170 -23.87 8.07 -6.05
CA ALA A 170 -22.64 8.77 -5.63
C ALA A 170 -21.70 7.89 -4.80
N ALA A 171 -22.23 7.05 -3.91
CA ALA A 171 -21.42 6.28 -2.98
C ALA A 171 -20.41 5.32 -3.63
N PRO A 172 -20.74 4.57 -4.71
CA PRO A 172 -19.76 3.73 -5.41
C PRO A 172 -18.61 4.52 -6.02
N ASN A 173 -18.87 5.74 -6.51
CA ASN A 173 -17.83 6.63 -7.05
C ASN A 173 -16.92 7.16 -5.92
N THR A 174 -17.51 7.44 -4.76
CA THR A 174 -16.80 7.77 -3.52
C THR A 174 -16.00 6.58 -2.98
N VAL A 175 -16.42 5.34 -3.21
CA VAL A 175 -15.56 4.18 -2.88
C VAL A 175 -14.41 4.10 -3.89
N ASP A 176 -14.69 4.21 -5.18
CA ASP A 176 -13.69 4.16 -6.24
C ASP A 176 -12.53 5.14 -6.04
N TRP A 177 -12.80 6.40 -5.73
CA TRP A 177 -11.72 7.39 -5.61
C TRP A 177 -10.91 7.23 -4.32
N VAL A 178 -11.54 7.02 -3.16
CA VAL A 178 -10.79 6.94 -1.88
C VAL A 178 -9.94 5.69 -1.87
N PHE A 179 -10.53 4.56 -2.25
CA PHE A 179 -9.80 3.30 -2.24
C PHE A 179 -8.82 3.23 -3.41
N GLY A 180 -9.24 3.67 -4.59
CA GLY A 180 -8.39 3.71 -5.78
C GLY A 180 -7.18 4.62 -5.64
N VAL A 181 -7.28 5.73 -4.90
CA VAL A 181 -6.14 6.64 -4.67
C VAL A 181 -5.40 6.29 -3.39
N LEU A 182 -6.05 6.44 -2.24
CA LEU A 182 -5.35 6.38 -0.95
C LEU A 182 -4.85 4.97 -0.67
N VAL A 183 -5.68 3.95 -0.88
CA VAL A 183 -5.29 2.59 -0.58
C VAL A 183 -4.31 2.05 -1.62
N THR A 184 -4.53 2.29 -2.92
CA THR A 184 -3.56 1.88 -3.94
C THR A 184 -2.20 2.55 -3.75
N ILE A 185 -2.14 3.85 -3.46
CA ILE A 185 -0.86 4.54 -3.20
C ILE A 185 -0.20 3.98 -1.93
N SER A 186 -0.97 3.72 -0.87
CA SER A 186 -0.44 3.15 0.36
C SER A 186 0.10 1.73 0.15
N LEU A 187 -0.64 0.88 -0.57
CA LEU A 187 -0.21 -0.47 -0.93
C LEU A 187 0.99 -0.44 -1.86
N TYR A 188 1.04 0.48 -2.81
CA TYR A 188 2.18 0.69 -3.70
C TYR A 188 3.44 1.03 -2.88
N TRP A 189 3.35 2.00 -1.98
CA TRP A 189 4.45 2.36 -1.07
C TRP A 189 4.89 1.20 -0.20
N LEU A 190 3.93 0.43 0.34
CA LEU A 190 4.22 -0.77 1.11
C LEU A 190 4.95 -1.80 0.24
N GLY A 191 4.48 -2.03 -0.99
CA GLY A 191 5.11 -2.94 -1.94
C GLY A 191 6.55 -2.57 -2.30
N LEU A 192 6.93 -1.29 -2.25
CA LEU A 192 8.33 -0.89 -2.44
C LEU A 192 9.29 -1.47 -1.39
N TYR A 193 8.78 -1.87 -0.22
CA TYR A 193 9.58 -2.55 0.81
C TYR A 193 9.88 -4.01 0.46
N GLU A 194 9.20 -4.62 -0.52
CA GLU A 194 9.53 -5.98 -1.02
C GLU A 194 10.97 -6.04 -1.57
N ALA A 195 11.50 -4.93 -2.09
CA ALA A 195 12.86 -4.83 -2.60
C ALA A 195 13.91 -4.49 -1.52
N SER A 196 13.53 -4.46 -0.24
CA SER A 196 14.42 -4.07 0.84
C SER A 196 15.54 -5.10 1.06
N ALA A 197 16.79 -4.61 1.13
CA ALA A 197 17.93 -5.45 1.46
C ALA A 197 18.00 -5.85 2.95
N THR A 198 17.29 -5.13 3.82
CA THR A 198 17.31 -5.35 5.28
C THR A 198 16.12 -6.17 5.78
N GLU A 199 15.36 -6.80 4.88
CA GLU A 199 14.24 -7.70 5.20
C GLU A 199 13.24 -7.04 6.17
N VAL A 200 12.92 -5.76 5.92
CA VAL A 200 11.96 -5.02 6.76
C VAL A 200 10.57 -5.63 6.51
N LEU A 201 10.06 -6.39 7.49
CA LEU A 201 8.80 -7.16 7.45
C LEU A 201 8.88 -8.51 6.71
N PRO A 202 9.69 -9.48 7.21
CA PRO A 202 9.83 -10.79 6.55
C PRO A 202 8.49 -11.55 6.51
N ALA A 203 7.65 -11.36 7.53
CA ALA A 203 6.31 -11.95 7.58
C ALA A 203 5.40 -11.51 6.41
N LEU A 204 5.60 -10.30 5.87
CA LEU A 204 4.77 -9.77 4.80
C LEU A 204 5.33 -10.14 3.42
N PHE A 205 6.64 -10.10 3.23
CA PHE A 205 7.26 -10.24 1.90
C PHE A 205 7.96 -11.58 1.65
N GLU A 206 8.43 -12.29 2.67
CA GLU A 206 9.26 -13.48 2.48
C GLU A 206 8.55 -14.78 2.87
N THR A 207 7.66 -14.73 3.86
CA THR A 207 6.89 -15.91 4.26
C THR A 207 5.95 -16.35 3.14
N ASP A 208 6.16 -17.57 2.64
CA ASP A 208 5.25 -18.21 1.70
C ASP A 208 4.05 -18.81 2.44
N TYR A 209 2.87 -18.25 2.21
CA TYR A 209 1.61 -18.71 2.80
C TYR A 209 0.90 -19.75 1.92
N THR A 210 1.50 -20.24 0.83
CA THR A 210 0.86 -21.22 -0.07
C THR A 210 0.43 -22.48 0.67
N SER A 211 1.29 -23.04 1.53
CA SER A 211 0.95 -24.25 2.30
C SER A 211 -0.17 -24.00 3.31
N ALA A 212 -0.20 -22.81 3.92
CA ALA A 212 -1.31 -22.40 4.75
C ALA A 212 -2.59 -22.36 3.90
N ILE A 213 -2.60 -21.64 2.77
CA ILE A 213 -3.76 -21.44 1.85
C ILE A 213 -4.26 -22.73 1.22
N VAL A 214 -3.39 -23.67 0.89
CA VAL A 214 -3.79 -24.99 0.36
C VAL A 214 -4.29 -25.89 1.50
N GLY A 215 -3.60 -25.88 2.65
CA GLY A 215 -4.04 -26.57 3.87
C GLY A 215 -5.35 -26.00 4.44
N PHE A 216 -5.70 -24.76 4.07
CA PHE A 216 -6.94 -24.09 4.45
C PHE A 216 -8.21 -24.84 3.96
N GLY A 217 -8.09 -25.77 3.01
CA GLY A 217 -9.21 -26.48 2.40
C GLY A 217 -9.80 -27.67 3.17
N PHE A 218 -9.07 -28.30 4.12
CA PHE A 218 -9.54 -29.57 4.73
C PHE A 218 -9.58 -29.60 6.27
N ASP A 219 -8.77 -28.83 7.02
CA ASP A 219 -8.81 -28.80 8.50
C ASP A 219 -9.08 -27.38 9.09
N ALA A 220 -9.27 -26.36 8.24
CA ALA A 220 -9.05 -24.96 8.61
C ALA A 220 -10.31 -24.06 8.67
N GLY A 221 -11.47 -24.58 9.08
CA GLY A 221 -12.63 -23.73 9.35
C GLY A 221 -12.33 -22.63 10.39
N TYR A 222 -11.51 -22.94 11.40
CA TYR A 222 -11.20 -22.03 12.50
C TYR A 222 -10.29 -20.86 12.09
N ASN A 223 -9.21 -21.13 11.34
CA ASN A 223 -8.29 -20.09 10.89
C ASN A 223 -8.90 -19.26 9.77
N LEU A 224 -9.80 -19.84 8.93
CA LEU A 224 -10.43 -19.10 7.84
C LEU A 224 -11.47 -18.16 8.42
N GLY A 225 -12.24 -18.67 9.39
CA GLY A 225 -13.08 -17.86 10.24
C GLY A 225 -12.29 -16.73 10.88
N TYR A 226 -11.10 -17.00 11.44
CA TYR A 226 -10.27 -15.97 12.05
C TYR A 226 -9.83 -14.87 11.07
N VAL A 227 -9.24 -15.24 9.91
CA VAL A 227 -8.78 -14.25 8.91
C VAL A 227 -9.97 -13.52 8.28
N ALA A 228 -11.02 -14.24 7.87
CA ALA A 228 -12.22 -13.64 7.32
C ALA A 228 -12.89 -12.71 8.34
N LEU A 229 -12.95 -13.08 9.62
CA LEU A 229 -13.48 -12.23 10.68
C LEU A 229 -12.61 -10.99 10.91
N HIS A 230 -11.29 -11.08 10.81
CA HIS A 230 -10.41 -9.90 10.87
C HIS A 230 -10.62 -8.99 9.66
N VAL A 231 -10.77 -9.54 8.46
CA VAL A 231 -11.06 -8.78 7.23
C VAL A 231 -12.44 -8.12 7.30
N ILE A 232 -13.47 -8.85 7.73
CA ILE A 232 -14.83 -8.33 7.93
C ILE A 232 -14.82 -7.24 8.99
N ALA A 233 -14.20 -7.49 10.15
CA ALA A 233 -14.10 -6.50 11.20
C ALA A 233 -13.35 -5.25 10.72
N PHE A 234 -12.24 -5.42 10.00
CA PHE A 234 -11.50 -4.29 9.43
C PHE A 234 -12.36 -3.49 8.45
N ALA A 235 -13.07 -4.18 7.54
CA ALA A 235 -13.98 -3.55 6.60
C ALA A 235 -15.14 -2.81 7.31
N LEU A 236 -15.67 -3.36 8.41
CA LEU A 236 -16.70 -2.70 9.22
C LEU A 236 -16.18 -1.42 9.88
N PHE A 237 -15.00 -1.46 10.52
CA PHE A 237 -14.41 -0.26 11.12
C PHE A 237 -13.98 0.78 10.08
N ALA A 238 -13.46 0.34 8.93
CA ALA A 238 -13.13 1.23 7.82
C ALA A 238 -14.39 1.87 7.21
N GLY A 239 -15.44 1.08 6.99
CA GLY A 239 -16.74 1.56 6.53
C GLY A 239 -17.38 2.54 7.51
N TRP A 240 -17.34 2.23 8.81
CA TRP A 240 -17.78 3.13 9.88
C TRP A 240 -17.04 4.46 9.82
N THR A 241 -15.71 4.43 9.74
CA THR A 241 -14.87 5.63 9.60
C THR A 241 -15.28 6.45 8.37
N GLY A 242 -15.51 5.79 7.24
CA GLY A 242 -15.92 6.43 5.99
C GLY A 242 -17.29 7.11 6.07
N VAL A 243 -18.29 6.46 6.67
CA VAL A 243 -19.63 7.02 6.88
C VAL A 243 -19.56 8.31 7.69
N TRP A 244 -18.82 8.31 8.80
CA TRP A 244 -18.71 9.47 9.67
C TRP A 244 -17.85 10.58 9.08
N LEU A 245 -16.79 10.25 8.34
CA LEU A 245 -16.04 11.24 7.57
C LEU A 245 -16.93 11.93 6.52
N ASN A 246 -17.76 11.18 5.81
CA ASN A 246 -18.71 11.75 4.86
C ASN A 246 -19.74 12.65 5.56
N ALA A 247 -20.24 12.25 6.73
CA ALA A 247 -21.13 13.09 7.53
C ALA A 247 -20.49 14.41 7.96
N ILE A 248 -19.21 14.41 8.35
CA ILE A 248 -18.45 15.65 8.64
C ILE A 248 -18.37 16.52 7.39
N VAL A 249 -18.00 15.94 6.24
CA VAL A 249 -17.88 16.69 4.99
C VAL A 249 -19.21 17.33 4.59
N GLN A 250 -20.32 16.58 4.68
CA GLN A 250 -21.65 17.10 4.40
C GLN A 250 -22.08 18.18 5.39
N LEU A 251 -21.73 18.07 6.67
CA LEU A 251 -22.11 19.06 7.66
C LEU A 251 -21.37 20.39 7.46
N TRP A 252 -20.08 20.35 7.13
CA TRP A 252 -19.25 21.56 7.02
C TRP A 252 -19.23 22.17 5.62
N PHE A 253 -19.38 21.35 4.58
CA PHE A 253 -19.30 21.79 3.18
C PHE A 253 -20.60 21.56 2.42
N GLY A 254 -21.59 20.93 3.03
CA GLY A 254 -22.92 20.82 2.45
C GLY A 254 -23.48 22.21 2.24
N LYS A 255 -23.87 22.49 1.00
CA LYS A 255 -24.41 23.76 0.57
C LYS A 255 -25.54 24.16 1.52
N GLN A 256 -25.35 25.23 2.30
CA GLN A 256 -26.46 25.88 2.99
C GLN A 256 -27.46 26.28 1.92
N THR A 257 -28.52 25.50 1.77
CA THR A 257 -29.70 25.95 1.06
C THR A 257 -30.18 27.19 1.78
N GLU A 258 -30.02 28.34 1.12
CA GLU A 258 -30.58 29.64 1.54
C GLU A 258 -32.06 29.44 1.89
N SER A 259 -32.32 29.27 3.17
CA SER A 259 -33.64 29.42 3.73
C SER A 259 -33.76 30.90 4.05
N ASP A 260 -34.17 31.69 3.06
CA ASP A 260 -34.65 33.04 3.30
C ASP A 260 -35.84 32.93 4.25
N THR A 261 -35.86 33.74 5.30
CA THR A 261 -36.94 33.91 6.30
C THR A 261 -37.03 32.92 7.46
N ASP A 262 -36.02 32.86 8.36
CA ASP A 262 -36.29 32.41 9.73
C ASP A 262 -35.53 33.18 10.81
N THR A 263 -36.21 33.33 11.95
CA THR A 263 -35.92 34.15 13.14
C THR A 263 -34.61 33.81 13.85
N ASP A 264 -33.96 34.81 14.47
CA ASP A 264 -32.64 34.72 15.14
C ASP A 264 -32.49 33.56 16.16
N GLU A 265 -33.57 33.10 16.81
CA GLU A 265 -33.49 31.97 17.75
C GLU A 265 -33.23 30.63 17.05
N SER A 266 -33.67 30.46 15.80
CA SER A 266 -33.47 29.22 15.05
C SER A 266 -32.00 29.01 14.66
N GLN A 267 -31.26 30.09 14.40
CA GLN A 267 -29.84 30.02 14.04
C GLN A 267 -28.98 29.46 15.16
N LEU A 268 -29.25 29.86 16.41
CA LEU A 268 -28.44 29.44 17.55
C LEU A 268 -28.61 27.93 17.82
N VAL A 269 -29.83 27.42 17.68
CA VAL A 269 -30.13 25.98 17.77
C VAL A 269 -29.47 25.20 16.63
N HIS A 270 -29.49 25.73 15.40
CA HIS A 270 -28.82 25.11 14.26
C HIS A 270 -27.29 25.07 14.42
N ILE A 271 -26.67 26.14 14.90
CA ILE A 271 -25.23 26.21 15.15
C ILE A 271 -24.84 25.24 16.27
N ALA A 272 -25.58 25.25 17.38
CA ALA A 272 -25.31 24.34 18.51
C ALA A 272 -25.50 22.86 18.10
N GLY A 273 -26.56 22.57 17.33
CA GLY A 273 -26.82 21.24 16.79
C GLY A 273 -25.73 20.77 15.82
N GLY A 274 -25.27 21.65 14.93
CA GLY A 274 -24.19 21.35 13.99
C GLY A 274 -22.85 21.09 14.69
N PHE A 275 -22.52 21.91 15.70
CA PHE A 275 -21.32 21.71 16.51
C PHE A 275 -21.36 20.37 17.27
N LEU A 276 -22.48 20.08 17.93
CA LEU A 276 -22.66 18.82 18.65
C LEU A 276 -22.54 17.61 17.71
N TRP A 277 -23.16 17.66 16.53
CA TRP A 277 -23.08 16.60 15.54
C TRP A 277 -21.65 16.43 15.00
N SER A 278 -20.92 17.52 14.78
CA SER A 278 -19.51 17.45 14.39
C SER A 278 -18.65 16.77 15.44
N VAL A 279 -18.85 17.06 16.73
CA VAL A 279 -18.11 16.40 17.82
C VAL A 279 -18.36 14.90 17.81
N VAL A 280 -19.63 14.49 17.69
CA VAL A 280 -20.01 13.07 17.59
C VAL A 280 -19.34 12.39 16.39
N ALA A 281 -19.34 13.05 15.24
CA ALA A 281 -18.74 12.49 14.04
C ALA A 281 -17.20 12.36 14.17
N CYS A 282 -16.51 13.35 14.75
CA CYS A 282 -15.07 13.27 15.02
C CYS A 282 -14.72 12.10 15.96
N VAL A 283 -15.48 11.92 17.04
CA VAL A 283 -15.30 10.79 17.97
C VAL A 283 -15.52 9.46 17.26
N SER A 284 -16.55 9.35 16.43
CA SER A 284 -16.84 8.15 15.65
C SER A 284 -15.74 7.79 14.65
N VAL A 285 -15.15 8.79 13.98
CA VAL A 285 -13.97 8.61 13.11
C VAL A 285 -12.78 8.10 13.93
N ALA A 286 -12.51 8.69 15.09
CA ALA A 286 -11.42 8.24 15.95
C ALA A 286 -11.61 6.79 16.41
N ILE A 287 -12.83 6.39 16.78
CA ILE A 287 -13.15 5.00 17.14
C ILE A 287 -12.87 4.05 15.97
N GLY A 288 -13.32 4.42 14.77
CA GLY A 288 -13.08 3.63 13.56
C GLY A 288 -11.60 3.43 13.26
N LEU A 289 -10.80 4.50 13.33
CA LEU A 289 -9.34 4.44 13.13
C LEU A 289 -8.64 3.56 14.18
N ASN A 290 -9.01 3.71 15.45
CA ASN A 290 -8.47 2.87 16.53
C ASN A 290 -8.85 1.40 16.35
N GLY A 291 -10.09 1.11 15.92
CA GLY A 291 -10.55 -0.24 15.60
C GLY A 291 -9.74 -0.88 14.47
N CYS A 292 -9.50 -0.14 13.38
CA CYS A 292 -8.63 -0.59 12.30
C CYS A 292 -7.21 -0.90 12.80
N GLY A 293 -6.62 0.00 13.61
CA GLY A 293 -5.29 -0.20 14.20
C GLY A 293 -5.22 -1.43 15.11
N ALA A 294 -6.23 -1.63 15.97
CA ALA A 294 -6.30 -2.76 16.88
C ALA A 294 -6.44 -4.10 16.14
N ILE A 295 -7.22 -4.14 15.05
CA ILE A 295 -7.38 -5.34 14.23
C ILE A 295 -6.09 -5.68 13.49
N LEU A 296 -5.43 -4.69 12.90
CA LEU A 296 -4.14 -4.89 12.25
C LEU A 296 -3.10 -5.39 13.27
N TRP A 297 -3.03 -4.76 14.44
CA TRP A 297 -2.14 -5.19 15.52
C TRP A 297 -2.42 -6.64 15.96
N SER A 298 -3.69 -6.99 16.18
CA SER A 298 -4.12 -8.35 16.54
C SER A 298 -3.72 -9.37 15.46
N PHE A 299 -3.98 -9.03 14.20
CA PHE A 299 -3.64 -9.88 13.06
C PHE A 299 -2.14 -10.16 12.99
N PHE A 300 -1.31 -9.13 13.13
CA PHE A 300 0.15 -9.30 13.09
C PHE A 300 0.70 -10.01 14.33
N LYS A 301 0.11 -9.81 15.51
CA LYS A 301 0.51 -10.50 16.75
C LYS A 301 0.16 -11.99 16.72
N GLY A 302 -0.92 -12.37 16.03
CA GLY A 302 -1.37 -13.75 15.90
C GLY A 302 -0.57 -14.60 14.91
N LEU A 303 0.26 -13.97 14.06
CA LEU A 303 1.15 -14.70 13.17
C LEU A 303 2.22 -15.42 14.00
N PRO A 304 2.36 -16.76 13.89
CA PRO A 304 3.35 -17.50 14.65
C PRO A 304 4.73 -16.96 14.29
N SER A 305 5.37 -16.27 15.24
CA SER A 305 6.75 -15.77 15.12
C SER A 305 7.80 -16.88 15.08
N ARG A 306 7.37 -18.14 14.94
CA ARG A 306 8.24 -19.30 14.83
C ARG A 306 8.79 -19.37 13.41
N LEU A 307 9.81 -18.55 13.15
CA LEU A 307 10.84 -18.96 12.21
C LEU A 307 11.32 -20.34 12.70
N PRO A 308 11.28 -21.39 11.86
CA PRO A 308 11.88 -22.66 12.22
C PRO A 308 13.33 -22.36 12.57
N GLN A 309 13.69 -22.59 13.85
CA GLN A 309 15.09 -22.61 14.23
C GLN A 309 15.72 -23.70 13.36
N SER A 310 16.53 -23.27 12.39
CA SER A 310 17.40 -24.17 11.65
C SER A 310 18.22 -24.92 12.68
N THR A 311 17.83 -26.16 12.96
CA THR A 311 18.65 -27.12 13.68
C THR A 311 19.89 -27.34 12.83
N ARG A 312 20.96 -26.63 13.19
CA ARG A 312 22.33 -26.94 12.79
C ARG A 312 22.85 -28.12 13.60
#